data_AF-A0A226EZ82-F1
#
_entry.id   AF-A0A226EZ82-F1
#
_cell.length_a   1.000
_cell.length_b   1.000
_cell.length_c   1.000
_cell.angle_alpha   90.00
_cell.angle_beta   90.00
_cell.angle_gamma   90.00
#
_symmetry.space_group_name_H-M   'P 1'
#
loop_
_entity.id
_entity.type
_entity.pdbx_description
1 polymer ?
#
loop_
_entity_poly.entity_id
_entity_poly.type
_entity_poly.pdbx_seq_one_letter_code
_entity_poly.pdbx_strand_id
1 'polypeptide(L)'
;MAEARSAVGKLRVFPDLEEGRDSWKDVYTAIRKSLVRRFFRTRNSIHNGTWPTSTNNLSIVFAITFGLLLAEPVKTVVLNKLLWNLADVLPIPDGTPRWFRAFITAWVVGLVFFVVLMKLRQYALRALLSYRGWLYENLKSQSGKTVLWGVLVKMISGYSPSLYSCQRSLPRLPVPNVHQTLVLLLDSLKPLCTQTEHNELIAEAAAFENSALCKKLQRILILKSWWMPNYVSDWWEKYVYLMSRSPLAINSNYYGMDQSYWTPTNNQTARAATIIYNILVFKRMIDREELAPLLIRNTIPICMSQYERLFSSIRVPGEKVDKLRHCDSADSKHIVVNYLGMYYRVECYDIKNQILSPSAIQTQFEWIMNQADSELKSGKRHSLNKVKIELVVAICKYIDKDYIFIYKKKV
;
A
#
# COMPACT_ATOMS: atom_id res chain seq x y z
N MET A 1 21.98 28.12 -10.40
CA MET A 1 22.78 26.98 -9.90
C MET A 1 22.72 27.00 -8.38
N ALA A 2 21.91 26.14 -7.76
CA ALA A 2 21.86 26.02 -6.30
C ALA A 2 22.79 24.88 -5.88
N GLU A 3 23.89 25.20 -5.22
CA GLU A 3 24.78 24.24 -4.56
C GLU A 3 24.01 23.53 -3.44
N ALA A 4 23.70 22.25 -3.64
CA ALA A 4 23.26 21.38 -2.56
C ALA A 4 24.51 20.92 -1.78
N ARG A 5 24.85 21.62 -0.68
CA ARG A 5 25.93 21.23 0.22
C ARG A 5 25.53 19.96 0.98
N SER A 6 26.28 18.88 0.80
CA SER A 6 26.07 17.59 1.45
C SER A 6 26.57 17.60 2.90
N ALA A 7 25.68 17.56 3.88
CA ALA A 7 26.04 17.26 5.26
C ALA A 7 25.98 15.74 5.49
N VAL A 8 27.13 15.08 5.43
CA VAL A 8 27.25 13.68 5.86
C VAL A 8 27.39 13.68 7.38
N GLY A 9 26.29 13.46 8.09
CA GLY A 9 26.32 13.31 9.56
C GLY A 9 26.36 11.84 9.97
N LYS A 10 27.27 11.50 10.89
CA LYS A 10 27.27 10.21 11.59
C LYS A 10 26.00 10.10 12.45
N LEU A 11 25.31 8.97 12.38
CA LEU A 11 24.10 8.70 13.16
C LEU A 11 24.46 8.58 14.65
N ARG A 12 23.80 9.36 15.51
CA ARG A 12 23.99 9.29 16.96
C ARG A 12 22.85 8.55 17.61
N VAL A 13 23.18 7.68 18.56
CA VAL A 13 22.22 6.93 19.35
C VAL A 13 22.13 7.60 20.72
N PHE A 14 20.93 7.75 21.24
CA PHE A 14 20.69 8.20 22.61
C PHE A 14 21.42 7.24 23.58
N PRO A 15 22.21 7.74 24.56
CA PRO A 15 22.87 6.87 25.53
C PRO A 15 21.82 6.19 26.41
N ASP A 16 21.99 4.88 26.59
CA ASP A 16 21.25 3.98 27.49
C ASP A 16 19.83 3.55 27.09
N LEU A 17 19.80 2.50 26.27
CA LEU A 17 19.09 1.25 26.57
C LEU A 17 20.03 0.07 26.23
N GLU A 18 21.23 0.05 26.82
CA GLU A 18 22.01 -1.18 26.89
C GLU A 18 21.49 -1.99 28.08
N GLU A 19 20.58 -2.92 27.80
CA GLU A 19 20.32 -4.02 28.73
C GLU A 19 20.67 -5.34 28.06
N GLY A 20 21.45 -6.13 28.82
CA GLY A 20 22.16 -7.32 28.39
C GLY A 20 21.29 -8.32 27.66
N ARG A 21 21.75 -8.70 26.47
CA ARG A 21 21.27 -9.89 25.78
C ARG A 21 21.97 -11.08 26.40
N ASP A 22 21.18 -11.94 27.07
CA ASP A 22 21.31 -13.41 27.08
C ASP A 22 20.36 -14.04 28.10
N SER A 23 19.04 -13.92 27.86
CA SER A 23 18.05 -14.71 28.59
C SER A 23 17.16 -15.49 27.61
N TRP A 24 16.96 -16.78 27.87
CA TRP A 24 15.99 -17.61 27.14
C TRP A 24 14.57 -17.01 27.12
N LYS A 25 14.24 -16.16 28.11
CA LYS A 25 12.99 -15.40 28.16
C LYS A 25 12.85 -14.43 26.99
N ASP A 26 13.94 -13.80 26.54
CA ASP A 26 13.94 -12.87 25.41
C ASP A 26 13.78 -13.59 24.08
N VAL A 27 14.46 -14.74 23.93
CA VAL A 27 14.32 -15.63 22.77
C VAL A 27 12.88 -16.10 22.65
N TYR A 28 12.30 -16.61 23.73
CA TYR A 28 10.89 -17.03 23.78
C TYR A 28 9.94 -15.88 23.44
N THR A 29 10.16 -14.70 24.03
CA THR A 29 9.33 -13.52 23.77
C THR A 29 9.42 -13.07 22.32
N ALA A 30 10.61 -13.11 21.72
CA ALA A 30 10.82 -12.79 20.31
C ALA A 30 10.12 -13.80 19.38
N ILE A 31 10.23 -15.10 19.66
CA ILE A 31 9.54 -16.16 18.92
C ILE A 31 8.02 -15.97 19.01
N ARG A 32 7.47 -15.81 20.22
CA ARG A 32 6.04 -15.58 20.44
C ARG A 32 5.56 -14.35 19.68
N LYS A 33 6.26 -13.21 19.78
CA LYS A 33 5.94 -11.99 19.03
C LYS A 33 6.00 -12.23 17.50
N SER A 34 6.94 -13.02 17.01
CA SER A 34 7.02 -13.40 15.60
C SER A 34 5.80 -14.21 15.15
N LEU A 35 5.45 -15.26 15.90
CA LEU A 35 4.32 -16.14 15.59
C LEU A 35 2.98 -15.40 15.60
N VAL A 36 2.74 -14.57 16.62
CA VAL A 36 1.53 -13.75 16.72
C VAL A 36 1.41 -12.80 15.53
N ARG A 37 2.51 -12.14 15.13
CA ARG A 37 2.51 -11.27 13.94
C ARG A 37 2.22 -12.05 12.66
N ARG A 38 2.85 -13.21 12.48
CA ARG A 38 2.62 -14.07 11.31
C ARG A 38 1.15 -14.51 11.25
N PHE A 39 0.57 -14.90 12.38
CA PHE A 39 -0.85 -15.22 12.48
C PHE A 39 -1.74 -14.06 12.02
N PHE A 40 -1.56 -12.86 12.56
CA PHE A 40 -2.37 -11.70 12.17
C PHE A 40 -2.18 -11.31 10.70
N ARG A 41 -0.95 -11.38 10.16
CA ARG A 41 -0.69 -11.15 8.73
C ARG A 41 -1.41 -12.18 7.85
N THR A 42 -1.32 -13.45 8.19
CA THR A 42 -2.01 -14.52 7.46
C THR A 42 -3.53 -14.33 7.54
N ARG A 43 -4.06 -14.03 8.74
CA ARG A 43 -5.49 -13.73 8.93
C ARG A 43 -5.95 -12.55 8.06
N ASN A 44 -5.22 -11.44 8.08
CA ASN A 44 -5.54 -10.26 7.27
C ASN A 44 -5.44 -10.58 5.77
N SER A 45 -4.42 -11.32 5.34
CA SER A 45 -4.27 -11.77 3.95
C SER A 45 -5.44 -12.64 3.48
N ILE A 46 -5.92 -13.54 4.34
CA ILE A 46 -7.13 -14.35 4.07
C ILE A 46 -8.35 -13.44 4.00
N HIS A 47 -8.57 -12.60 5.01
CA HIS A 47 -9.71 -11.67 5.06
C HIS A 47 -9.79 -10.76 3.82
N ASN A 48 -8.68 -10.12 3.45
CA ASN A 48 -8.58 -9.30 2.25
C ASN A 48 -8.77 -10.13 0.99
N GLY A 49 -8.29 -11.37 1.03
CA GLY A 49 -8.34 -12.29 -0.09
C GLY A 49 -9.74 -12.78 -0.42
N THR A 50 -10.60 -12.86 0.60
CA THR A 50 -11.98 -13.37 0.48
C THR A 50 -12.98 -12.28 0.13
N TRP A 51 -12.67 -11.00 0.38
CA TRP A 51 -13.54 -9.88 0.02
C TRP A 51 -13.94 -9.94 -1.48
N PRO A 52 -15.22 -9.72 -1.83
CA PRO A 52 -16.33 -9.22 -1.00
C PRO A 52 -17.09 -10.30 -0.19
N THR A 53 -16.59 -11.54 -0.18
CA THR A 53 -17.14 -12.66 0.58
C THR A 53 -16.50 -12.75 1.97
N SER A 54 -17.29 -13.13 2.97
CA SER A 54 -16.81 -13.35 4.34
C SER A 54 -16.50 -14.84 4.55
N THR A 55 -15.48 -15.15 5.35
CA THR A 55 -15.18 -16.52 5.79
C THR A 55 -16.36 -17.18 6.51
N ASN A 56 -17.29 -16.40 7.07
CA ASN A 56 -18.52 -16.94 7.67
C ASN A 56 -19.39 -17.68 6.65
N ASN A 57 -19.35 -17.27 5.38
CA ASN A 57 -20.12 -17.94 4.32
C ASN A 57 -19.63 -19.38 4.11
N LEU A 58 -18.34 -19.66 4.32
CA LEU A 58 -17.82 -21.03 4.27
C LEU A 58 -18.44 -21.88 5.38
N SER A 59 -18.47 -21.36 6.61
CA SER A 59 -19.06 -22.06 7.76
C SER A 59 -20.57 -22.29 7.59
N ILE A 60 -21.30 -21.32 7.02
CA ILE A 60 -22.73 -21.45 6.74
C ILE A 60 -22.98 -22.53 5.69
N VAL A 61 -22.26 -22.50 4.57
CA VAL A 61 -22.41 -23.50 3.50
C VAL A 61 -22.05 -24.88 4.02
N PHE A 62 -20.94 -24.99 4.77
CA PHE A 62 -20.56 -26.23 5.45
C PHE A 62 -21.70 -26.76 6.35
N ALA A 63 -22.24 -25.93 7.24
CA ALA A 63 -23.30 -26.35 8.17
C ALA A 63 -24.58 -26.80 7.45
N ILE A 64 -24.98 -26.08 6.39
CA ILE A 64 -26.14 -26.45 5.56
C ILE A 64 -25.88 -27.77 4.84
N THR A 65 -24.75 -27.93 4.16
CA THR A 65 -24.41 -29.15 3.43
C THR A 65 -24.28 -30.34 4.36
N PHE A 66 -23.63 -30.17 5.51
CA PHE A 66 -23.49 -31.21 6.52
C PHE A 66 -24.85 -31.62 7.11
N GLY A 67 -25.69 -30.65 7.47
CA GLY A 67 -27.05 -30.90 7.96
C GLY A 67 -27.92 -31.62 6.94
N LEU A 68 -27.85 -31.23 5.65
CA LEU A 68 -28.56 -31.91 4.57
C LEU A 68 -28.12 -33.38 4.45
N LEU A 69 -26.80 -33.66 4.45
CA LEU A 69 -26.26 -35.01 4.34
C LEU A 69 -26.65 -35.93 5.51
N LEU A 70 -26.84 -35.38 6.70
CA LEU A 70 -27.24 -36.14 7.89
C LEU A 70 -28.76 -36.35 7.97
N ALA A 71 -29.54 -35.31 7.71
CA ALA A 71 -30.99 -35.31 7.95
C ALA A 71 -31.81 -35.85 6.76
N GLU A 72 -31.28 -35.76 5.54
CA GLU A 72 -31.92 -36.21 4.30
C GLU A 72 -33.42 -35.88 4.17
N PRO A 73 -33.81 -34.60 4.30
CA PRO A 73 -35.21 -34.25 4.26
C PRO A 73 -35.81 -34.56 2.89
N VAL A 74 -37.05 -35.06 2.89
CA VAL A 74 -37.77 -35.51 1.67
C VAL A 74 -37.81 -34.44 0.57
N LYS A 75 -37.82 -33.15 0.95
CA LYS A 75 -37.85 -32.02 0.01
C LYS A 75 -36.54 -31.82 -0.77
N THR A 76 -35.40 -32.33 -0.30
CA THR A 76 -34.08 -32.11 -0.92
C THR A 76 -33.45 -33.39 -1.47
N VAL A 77 -34.23 -34.46 -1.66
CA VAL A 77 -33.75 -35.79 -2.10
C VAL A 77 -32.83 -35.72 -3.32
N VAL A 78 -33.17 -34.90 -4.32
CA VAL A 78 -32.34 -34.73 -5.53
C VAL A 78 -30.97 -34.13 -5.19
N LEU A 79 -30.95 -33.08 -4.36
CA LEU A 79 -29.72 -32.42 -3.92
C LEU A 79 -28.88 -33.35 -3.04
N ASN A 80 -29.51 -34.09 -2.13
CA ASN A 80 -28.85 -35.07 -1.29
C ASN A 80 -28.18 -36.17 -2.10
N LYS A 81 -28.86 -36.71 -3.12
CA LYS A 81 -28.30 -37.70 -4.04
C LYS A 81 -27.09 -37.12 -4.78
N LEU A 82 -27.16 -35.88 -5.25
CA LEU A 82 -26.02 -35.20 -5.87
C LEU A 82 -24.83 -35.08 -4.91
N LEU A 83 -25.07 -34.67 -3.66
CA LEU A 83 -24.00 -34.51 -2.66
C LEU A 83 -23.33 -35.86 -2.31
N TRP A 84 -24.10 -36.95 -2.23
CA TRP A 84 -23.53 -38.28 -2.02
C TRP A 84 -22.78 -38.80 -3.24
N ASN A 85 -23.28 -38.58 -4.46
CA ASN A 85 -22.53 -38.92 -5.68
C ASN A 85 -21.17 -38.20 -5.71
N LEU A 86 -21.11 -36.94 -5.25
CA LEU A 86 -19.83 -36.22 -5.11
C LEU A 86 -18.95 -36.83 -4.02
N ALA A 87 -19.53 -37.30 -2.91
CA ALA A 87 -18.80 -38.01 -1.86
C ALA A 87 -18.16 -39.31 -2.37
N ASP A 88 -18.82 -40.01 -3.28
CA ASP A 88 -18.36 -41.28 -3.85
C ASP A 88 -17.16 -41.11 -4.80
N VAL A 89 -17.00 -39.91 -5.38
CA VAL A 89 -15.83 -39.55 -6.19
C VAL A 89 -14.62 -39.18 -5.31
N LEU A 90 -14.84 -38.83 -4.04
CA LEU A 90 -13.75 -38.51 -3.13
C LEU A 90 -13.04 -39.81 -2.69
N PRO A 91 -11.70 -39.81 -2.62
CA PRO A 91 -10.91 -40.97 -2.18
C PRO A 91 -11.02 -41.17 -0.67
N ILE A 92 -12.22 -41.50 -0.19
CA ILE A 92 -12.53 -41.75 1.22
C ILE A 92 -12.50 -43.27 1.46
N PRO A 93 -11.72 -43.78 2.43
CA PRO A 93 -11.62 -45.22 2.68
C PRO A 93 -12.96 -45.89 2.96
N ASP A 94 -13.12 -47.10 2.44
CA ASP A 94 -14.24 -47.98 2.75
C ASP A 94 -14.25 -48.33 4.25
N GLY A 95 -15.41 -48.21 4.89
CA GLY A 95 -15.57 -48.39 6.34
C GLY A 95 -15.53 -47.10 7.17
N THR A 96 -15.36 -45.93 6.55
CA THR A 96 -15.51 -44.64 7.24
C THR A 96 -16.94 -44.43 7.77
N PRO A 97 -17.13 -43.99 9.03
CA PRO A 97 -18.45 -43.70 9.56
C PRO A 97 -19.21 -42.67 8.72
N ARG A 98 -20.52 -42.90 8.51
CA ARG A 98 -21.37 -42.03 7.67
C ARG A 98 -21.27 -40.55 8.04
N TRP A 99 -21.27 -40.22 9.33
CA TRP A 99 -21.16 -38.84 9.80
C TRP A 99 -19.81 -38.21 9.43
N PHE A 100 -18.73 -38.98 9.45
CA PHE A 100 -17.39 -38.50 9.12
C PHE A 100 -17.23 -38.34 7.61
N ARG A 101 -17.78 -39.26 6.82
CA ARG A 101 -17.89 -39.11 5.36
C ARG A 101 -18.67 -37.85 4.99
N ALA A 102 -19.83 -37.62 5.62
CA ALA A 102 -20.62 -36.41 5.43
C ALA A 102 -19.85 -35.14 5.81
N PHE A 103 -19.05 -35.17 6.88
CA PHE A 103 -18.21 -34.05 7.31
C PHE A 103 -17.15 -33.70 6.25
N ILE A 104 -16.42 -34.69 5.73
CA ILE A 104 -15.41 -34.48 4.69
C ILE A 104 -16.07 -33.93 3.42
N THR A 105 -17.16 -34.55 2.96
CA THR A 105 -17.89 -34.09 1.77
C THR A 105 -18.39 -32.66 1.92
N ALA A 106 -18.99 -32.33 3.08
CA ALA A 106 -19.48 -30.98 3.34
C ALA A 106 -18.35 -29.93 3.32
N TRP A 107 -17.15 -30.26 3.82
CA TRP A 107 -15.99 -29.38 3.73
C TRP A 107 -15.51 -29.18 2.29
N VAL A 108 -15.40 -30.25 1.51
CA VAL A 108 -14.94 -30.16 0.12
C VAL A 108 -15.92 -29.37 -0.72
N VAL A 109 -17.22 -29.70 -0.66
CA VAL A 109 -18.28 -28.99 -1.38
C VAL A 109 -18.35 -27.53 -0.93
N GLY A 110 -18.30 -27.28 0.39
CA GLY A 110 -18.33 -25.94 0.94
C GLY A 110 -17.14 -25.09 0.49
N LEU A 111 -15.93 -25.64 0.47
CA LEU A 111 -14.73 -24.96 0.02
C LEU A 111 -14.79 -24.61 -1.48
N VAL A 112 -15.20 -25.58 -2.32
CA VAL A 112 -15.34 -25.36 -3.77
C VAL A 112 -16.38 -24.28 -4.05
N PHE A 113 -17.57 -24.39 -3.46
CA PHE A 113 -18.62 -23.39 -3.59
C PHE A 113 -18.16 -22.01 -3.13
N PHE A 114 -17.49 -21.94 -1.97
CA PHE A 114 -16.96 -20.70 -1.43
C PHE A 114 -15.96 -20.02 -2.38
N VAL A 115 -15.00 -20.77 -2.93
CA VAL A 115 -14.01 -20.25 -3.87
C VAL A 115 -14.67 -19.76 -5.16
N VAL A 116 -15.62 -20.53 -5.70
CA VAL A 116 -16.38 -20.15 -6.90
C VAL A 116 -17.17 -18.87 -6.65
N LEU A 117 -17.92 -18.79 -5.55
CA LEU A 117 -18.69 -17.60 -5.18
C LEU A 117 -17.81 -16.38 -4.97
N MET A 118 -16.69 -16.53 -4.26
CA MET A 118 -15.68 -15.48 -4.07
C MET A 118 -15.18 -14.95 -5.41
N LYS A 119 -14.77 -15.84 -6.33
CA LYS A 119 -14.27 -15.43 -7.65
C LYS A 119 -15.35 -14.76 -8.49
N LEU A 120 -16.55 -15.32 -8.53
CA LEU A 120 -17.68 -14.75 -9.25
C LEU A 120 -17.97 -13.31 -8.78
N ARG A 121 -18.02 -13.08 -7.46
CA ARG A 121 -18.23 -11.73 -6.91
C ARG A 121 -17.05 -10.79 -7.18
N GLN A 122 -15.81 -11.26 -7.10
CA GLN A 122 -14.62 -10.45 -7.46
C GLN A 122 -14.65 -10.02 -8.94
N TYR A 123 -14.97 -10.93 -9.85
CA TYR A 123 -15.09 -10.62 -11.28
C TYR A 123 -16.29 -9.73 -11.60
N ALA A 124 -17.43 -9.95 -10.94
CA ALA A 124 -18.61 -9.10 -11.08
C ALA A 124 -18.32 -7.66 -10.63
N LEU A 125 -17.68 -7.47 -9.47
CA LEU A 125 -17.22 -6.16 -9.02
C LEU A 125 -16.23 -5.55 -9.99
N ARG A 126 -15.26 -6.32 -10.49
CA ARG A 126 -14.30 -5.80 -11.47
C ARG A 126 -14.99 -5.29 -12.73
N ALA A 127 -15.98 -6.02 -13.23
CA ALA A 127 -16.76 -5.63 -14.40
C ALA A 127 -17.59 -4.36 -14.12
N LEU A 128 -18.29 -4.30 -12.99
CA LEU A 128 -19.03 -3.11 -12.57
C LEU A 128 -18.11 -1.90 -12.42
N LEU A 129 -16.99 -2.03 -11.70
CA LEU A 129 -16.04 -0.94 -11.47
C LEU A 129 -15.30 -0.49 -12.73
N SER A 130 -15.38 -1.26 -13.83
CA SER A 130 -14.87 -0.83 -15.14
C SER A 130 -15.76 0.19 -15.84
N TYR A 131 -17.01 0.36 -15.40
CA TYR A 131 -17.89 1.42 -15.90
C TYR A 131 -17.37 2.80 -15.47
N ARG A 132 -17.20 3.71 -16.44
CA ARG A 132 -16.66 5.06 -16.26
C ARG A 132 -17.64 6.19 -16.55
N GLY A 133 -18.88 5.88 -16.98
CA GLY A 133 -19.85 6.92 -17.35
C GLY A 133 -20.15 7.89 -16.21
N TRP A 134 -20.12 7.40 -14.97
CA TRP A 134 -20.29 8.20 -13.76
C TRP A 134 -19.29 9.36 -13.60
N LEU A 135 -18.10 9.27 -14.24
CA LEU A 135 -17.05 10.30 -14.17
C LEU A 135 -17.47 11.60 -14.88
N TYR A 136 -18.24 11.46 -15.95
CA TYR A 136 -18.67 12.58 -16.81
C TYR A 136 -20.05 13.13 -16.42
N GLU A 137 -20.70 12.52 -15.42
CA GLU A 137 -22.00 12.96 -14.92
C GLU A 137 -21.86 13.94 -13.75
N ASN A 138 -22.75 14.93 -13.73
CA ASN A 138 -22.86 15.90 -12.63
C ASN A 138 -23.22 15.18 -11.31
N LEU A 139 -22.60 15.62 -10.22
CA LEU A 139 -22.85 15.09 -8.87
C LEU A 139 -24.31 15.24 -8.42
N LYS A 140 -25.00 16.29 -8.86
CA LYS A 140 -26.38 16.60 -8.42
C LYS A 140 -27.46 15.93 -9.27
N SER A 141 -27.14 15.48 -10.49
CA SER A 141 -28.09 14.92 -11.44
C SER A 141 -27.48 13.71 -12.16
N GLN A 142 -27.61 12.53 -11.55
CA GLN A 142 -27.09 11.28 -12.11
C GLN A 142 -28.15 10.59 -12.96
N SER A 143 -27.71 9.93 -14.02
CA SER A 143 -28.61 9.13 -14.86
C SER A 143 -29.14 7.92 -14.10
N GLY A 144 -30.35 7.44 -14.43
CA GLY A 144 -30.91 6.22 -13.82
C GLY A 144 -30.00 5.00 -13.98
N LYS A 145 -29.22 4.94 -15.08
CA LYS A 145 -28.18 3.93 -15.32
C LYS A 145 -27.07 4.00 -14.28
N THR A 146 -26.56 5.19 -13.97
CA THR A 146 -25.50 5.39 -12.98
C THR A 146 -26.00 5.09 -11.56
N VAL A 147 -27.24 5.46 -11.25
CA VAL A 147 -27.86 5.13 -9.96
C VAL A 147 -28.01 3.61 -9.80
N LEU A 148 -28.59 2.93 -10.80
CA LEU A 148 -28.74 1.47 -10.79
C LEU A 148 -27.37 0.77 -10.65
N TRP A 149 -26.38 1.22 -11.42
CA TRP A 149 -25.01 0.71 -11.32
C TRP A 149 -24.44 0.88 -9.90
N GLY A 150 -24.60 2.05 -9.29
CA GLY A 150 -24.11 2.32 -7.93
C GLY A 150 -24.77 1.41 -6.89
N VAL A 151 -26.07 1.13 -7.04
CA VAL A 151 -26.80 0.17 -6.20
C VAL A 151 -26.23 -1.24 -6.37
N LEU A 152 -25.98 -1.68 -7.61
CA LEU A 152 -25.37 -2.99 -7.87
C LEU A 152 -23.96 -3.10 -7.26
N VAL A 153 -23.14 -2.06 -7.39
CA VAL A 153 -21.80 -2.03 -6.77
C VAL A 153 -21.90 -2.18 -5.25
N LYS A 154 -22.80 -1.44 -4.58
CA LYS A 154 -23.00 -1.54 -3.13
C LYS A 154 -23.48 -2.92 -2.71
N MET A 155 -24.45 -3.48 -3.42
CA MET A 155 -25.04 -4.78 -3.13
C MET A 155 -24.00 -5.91 -3.24
N ILE A 156 -23.15 -5.88 -4.27
CA ILE A 156 -22.10 -6.90 -4.46
C ILE A 156 -20.90 -6.66 -3.52
N SER A 157 -20.57 -5.41 -3.17
CA SER A 157 -19.44 -5.07 -2.30
C SER A 157 -19.61 -5.59 -0.87
N GLY A 158 -20.83 -5.56 -0.33
CA GLY A 158 -21.14 -6.13 0.99
C GLY A 158 -20.60 -5.32 2.17
N TYR A 159 -20.09 -6.01 3.19
CA TYR A 159 -19.69 -5.48 4.50
C TYR A 159 -18.44 -4.58 4.47
N SER A 160 -18.16 -3.91 5.59
CA SER A 160 -17.04 -2.97 5.81
C SER A 160 -15.66 -3.58 5.49
N PRO A 161 -15.04 -3.23 4.35
CA PRO A 161 -13.71 -3.71 3.98
C PRO A 161 -12.61 -3.11 4.87
N SER A 162 -11.53 -3.87 5.08
CA SER A 162 -10.26 -3.33 5.62
C SER A 162 -9.45 -2.65 4.50
N LEU A 163 -8.37 -1.96 4.90
CA LEU A 163 -7.53 -1.12 4.04
C LEU A 163 -7.21 -1.72 2.66
N TYR A 164 -6.83 -3.00 2.60
CA TYR A 164 -6.42 -3.67 1.36
C TYR A 164 -7.43 -4.67 0.80
N SER A 165 -8.62 -4.81 1.41
CA SER A 165 -9.64 -5.77 0.98
C SER A 165 -10.07 -5.59 -0.49
N CYS A 166 -10.18 -4.34 -0.95
CA CYS A 166 -10.67 -4.04 -2.29
C CYS A 166 -9.68 -4.40 -3.42
N GLN A 167 -8.39 -4.58 -3.13
CA GLN A 167 -7.33 -4.65 -4.15
C GLN A 167 -7.57 -5.72 -5.22
N ARG A 168 -8.14 -6.88 -4.85
CA ARG A 168 -8.36 -8.00 -5.79
C ARG A 168 -9.53 -7.78 -6.74
N SER A 169 -10.49 -6.92 -6.39
CA SER A 169 -11.68 -6.64 -7.21
C SER A 169 -11.54 -5.38 -8.05
N LEU A 170 -10.47 -4.59 -7.86
CA LEU A 170 -10.24 -3.41 -8.69
C LEU A 170 -10.04 -3.79 -10.17
N PRO A 171 -10.51 -2.96 -11.12
CA PRO A 171 -10.22 -3.13 -12.53
C PRO A 171 -8.75 -2.87 -12.80
N ARG A 172 -8.21 -3.60 -13.79
CA ARG A 172 -6.87 -3.32 -14.31
C ARG A 172 -6.90 -2.01 -15.09
N LEU A 173 -5.77 -1.33 -15.15
CA LEU A 173 -5.61 -0.17 -16.02
C LEU A 173 -5.75 -0.65 -17.49
N PRO A 174 -6.76 -0.17 -18.25
CA PRO A 174 -6.95 -0.59 -19.63
C PRO A 174 -5.91 0.04 -20.53
N VAL A 175 -5.57 -0.66 -21.62
CA VAL A 175 -4.75 -0.12 -22.70
C VAL A 175 -5.68 0.63 -23.66
N PRO A 176 -5.55 1.95 -23.82
CA PRO A 176 -6.35 2.71 -24.78
C PRO A 176 -6.14 2.24 -26.21
N ASN A 177 -7.14 2.47 -27.06
CA ASN A 177 -7.00 2.26 -28.50
C ASN A 177 -6.01 3.30 -29.06
N VAL A 178 -5.11 2.86 -29.95
CA VAL A 178 -4.05 3.72 -30.48
C VAL A 178 -4.60 4.86 -31.34
N HIS A 179 -5.60 4.60 -32.18
CA HIS A 179 -6.27 5.62 -32.99
C HIS A 179 -6.82 6.75 -32.10
N GLN A 180 -7.61 6.38 -31.08
CA GLN A 180 -8.19 7.33 -30.14
C GLN A 180 -7.11 8.12 -29.39
N THR A 181 -5.99 7.47 -29.06
CA THR A 181 -4.86 8.12 -28.40
C THR A 181 -4.21 9.16 -29.31
N LEU A 182 -4.00 8.84 -30.60
CA LEU A 182 -3.42 9.76 -31.58
C LEU A 182 -4.34 10.95 -31.87
N VAL A 183 -5.65 10.72 -32.00
CA VAL A 183 -6.64 11.80 -32.18
C VAL A 183 -6.56 12.80 -31.01
N LEU A 184 -6.59 12.32 -29.77
CA LEU A 184 -6.50 13.17 -28.58
C LEU A 184 -5.14 13.87 -28.47
N LEU A 185 -4.05 13.19 -28.86
CA LEU A 185 -2.72 13.79 -28.89
C LEU A 185 -2.67 14.96 -29.89
N LEU A 186 -3.11 14.75 -31.13
CA LEU A 186 -3.12 15.77 -32.18
C LEU A 186 -4.02 16.97 -31.83
N ASP A 187 -5.17 16.72 -31.20
CA ASP A 187 -6.04 17.78 -30.69
C ASP A 187 -5.35 18.59 -29.59
N SER A 188 -4.66 17.92 -28.66
CA SER A 188 -3.91 18.60 -27.57
C SER A 188 -2.71 19.42 -28.05
N LEU A 189 -2.11 19.04 -29.19
CA LEU A 189 -0.97 19.73 -29.79
C LEU A 189 -1.39 20.88 -30.72
N LYS A 190 -2.62 20.86 -31.26
CA LYS A 190 -3.14 21.87 -32.17
C LYS A 190 -2.89 23.33 -31.71
N PRO A 191 -3.13 23.73 -30.45
CA PRO A 191 -2.89 25.12 -30.03
C PRO A 191 -1.40 25.47 -29.86
N LEU A 192 -0.49 24.50 -29.92
CA LEU A 192 0.95 24.67 -29.75
C LEU A 192 1.71 24.71 -31.08
N CYS A 193 1.03 24.44 -32.19
CA CYS A 193 1.62 24.29 -33.51
C CYS A 193 1.07 25.33 -34.49
N THR A 194 1.90 25.70 -35.45
CA THR A 194 1.42 26.32 -36.69
C THR A 194 0.60 25.31 -37.51
N GLN A 195 -0.21 25.81 -38.45
CA GLN A 195 -1.04 24.93 -39.29
C GLN A 195 -0.20 23.93 -40.10
N THR A 196 0.98 24.35 -40.56
CA THR A 196 1.91 23.50 -41.32
C THR A 196 2.47 22.37 -40.45
N GLU A 197 3.00 22.69 -39.27
CA GLU A 197 3.51 21.69 -38.32
C GLU A 197 2.40 20.72 -37.88
N HIS A 198 1.18 21.21 -37.67
CA HIS A 198 0.05 20.35 -37.31
C HIS A 198 -0.31 19.37 -38.42
N ASN A 199 -0.29 19.81 -39.68
CA ASN A 199 -0.53 18.94 -40.83
C ASN A 199 0.56 17.86 -40.97
N GLU A 200 1.82 18.21 -40.70
CA GLU A 200 2.94 17.25 -40.69
C GLU A 200 2.74 16.20 -39.58
N LEU A 201 2.39 16.62 -38.37
CA LEU A 201 2.09 15.70 -37.26
C LEU A 201 0.92 14.75 -37.57
N ILE A 202 -0.12 15.23 -38.27
CA ILE A 202 -1.22 14.39 -38.73
C ILE A 202 -0.71 13.30 -39.68
N ALA A 203 0.14 13.66 -40.65
CA ALA A 203 0.71 12.71 -41.60
C ALA A 203 1.62 11.68 -40.91
N GLU A 204 2.47 12.10 -39.97
CA GLU A 204 3.32 11.22 -39.18
C GLU A 204 2.51 10.27 -38.30
N ALA A 205 1.46 10.78 -37.62
CA ALA A 205 0.58 9.96 -36.80
C ALA A 205 -0.12 8.88 -37.63
N ALA A 206 -0.61 9.23 -38.83
CA ALA A 206 -1.22 8.26 -39.75
C ALA A 206 -0.20 7.22 -40.24
N ALA A 207 1.03 7.62 -40.55
CA ALA A 207 2.08 6.69 -40.93
C ALA A 207 2.45 5.74 -39.78
N PHE A 208 2.58 6.26 -38.55
CA PHE A 208 2.82 5.47 -37.36
C PHE A 208 1.68 4.49 -37.10
N GLU A 209 0.42 4.95 -37.11
CA GLU A 209 -0.77 4.12 -36.86
C GLU A 209 -0.82 2.89 -37.79
N ASN A 210 -0.49 3.09 -39.07
CA ASN A 210 -0.50 2.04 -40.08
C ASN A 210 0.75 1.13 -40.06
N SER A 211 1.81 1.53 -39.37
CA SER A 211 3.09 0.82 -39.33
C SER A 211 2.98 -0.55 -38.64
N ALA A 212 3.85 -1.49 -39.05
CA ALA A 212 4.01 -2.77 -38.36
C ALA A 212 4.51 -2.59 -36.92
N LEU A 213 5.28 -1.53 -36.67
CA LEU A 213 5.81 -1.19 -35.35
C LEU A 213 4.68 -0.85 -34.38
N CYS A 214 3.75 0.04 -34.75
CA CYS A 214 2.61 0.40 -33.92
C CYS A 214 1.77 -0.84 -33.54
N LYS A 215 1.42 -1.69 -34.52
CA LYS A 215 0.68 -2.93 -34.30
C LYS A 215 1.40 -3.86 -33.32
N LYS A 216 2.73 -4.00 -33.46
CA LYS A 216 3.57 -4.78 -32.55
C LYS A 216 3.58 -4.20 -31.14
N LEU A 217 3.77 -2.89 -30.98
CA LEU A 217 3.81 -2.22 -29.69
C LEU A 217 2.46 -2.32 -28.97
N GLN A 218 1.35 -2.03 -29.66
CA GLN A 218 0.00 -2.15 -29.10
C GLN A 218 -0.30 -3.57 -28.63
N ARG A 219 0.08 -4.59 -29.42
CA ARG A 219 -0.07 -6.01 -29.02
C ARG A 219 0.73 -6.32 -27.77
N ILE A 220 1.97 -5.85 -27.66
CA ILE A 220 2.81 -6.06 -26.46
C ILE A 220 2.19 -5.39 -25.23
N LEU A 221 1.66 -4.16 -25.37
CA LEU A 221 0.98 -3.46 -24.26
C LEU A 221 -0.26 -4.22 -23.79
N ILE A 222 -1.10 -4.69 -24.71
CA ILE A 222 -2.30 -5.48 -24.39
C ILE A 222 -1.88 -6.76 -23.65
N LEU A 223 -0.90 -7.50 -24.17
CA LEU A 223 -0.40 -8.70 -23.50
C LEU A 223 0.12 -8.36 -22.10
N LYS A 224 0.97 -7.34 -21.92
CA LYS A 224 1.47 -6.92 -20.60
C LYS A 224 0.32 -6.58 -19.63
N SER A 225 -0.77 -5.98 -20.11
CA SER A 225 -1.95 -5.68 -19.29
C SER A 225 -2.69 -6.93 -18.79
N TRP A 226 -2.51 -8.08 -19.43
CA TRP A 226 -3.11 -9.35 -18.98
C TRP A 226 -2.32 -10.02 -17.86
N TRP A 227 -1.00 -9.83 -17.84
CA TRP A 227 -0.08 -10.47 -16.89
C TRP A 227 0.24 -9.60 -15.68
N MET A 228 0.16 -8.28 -15.82
CA MET A 228 0.47 -7.33 -14.74
C MET A 228 -0.78 -6.80 -14.04
N PRO A 229 -0.73 -6.50 -12.73
CA PRO A 229 -1.79 -5.77 -12.04
C PRO A 229 -2.07 -4.39 -12.67
N ASN A 230 -0.98 -3.71 -13.08
CA ASN A 230 -0.99 -2.46 -13.82
C ASN A 230 0.19 -2.50 -14.81
N TYR A 231 -0.05 -2.24 -16.10
CA TYR A 231 0.98 -2.34 -17.14
C TYR A 231 1.92 -1.13 -17.20
N VAL A 232 1.68 -0.08 -16.43
CA VAL A 232 2.45 1.17 -16.46
C VAL A 232 3.31 1.36 -15.21
N SER A 233 2.87 0.85 -14.05
CA SER A 233 3.48 1.19 -12.76
C SER A 233 4.98 0.96 -12.67
N ASP A 234 5.49 -0.17 -13.17
CA ASP A 234 6.92 -0.50 -13.15
C ASP A 234 7.75 0.44 -14.03
N TRP A 235 7.23 0.76 -15.21
CA TRP A 235 7.87 1.72 -16.11
C TRP A 235 7.78 3.16 -15.61
N TRP A 236 6.65 3.56 -15.04
CA TRP A 236 6.47 4.89 -14.46
C TRP A 236 7.44 5.12 -13.31
N GLU A 237 7.48 4.19 -12.34
CA GLU A 237 8.40 4.27 -11.20
C GLU A 237 9.86 4.35 -11.67
N LYS A 238 10.25 3.49 -12.63
CA LYS A 238 11.62 3.44 -13.14
C LYS A 238 11.98 4.69 -13.96
N TYR A 239 11.29 4.94 -15.06
CA TYR A 239 11.73 5.91 -16.06
C TYR A 239 11.42 7.35 -15.68
N VAL A 240 10.32 7.61 -14.98
CA VAL A 240 9.94 8.99 -14.58
C VAL A 240 10.70 9.42 -13.33
N TYR A 241 10.84 8.54 -12.34
CA TYR A 241 11.43 8.92 -11.05
C TYR A 241 12.83 8.37 -10.84
N LEU A 242 13.01 7.04 -10.88
CA LEU A 242 14.24 6.41 -10.41
C LEU A 242 15.43 6.59 -11.37
N MET A 243 15.18 6.81 -12.67
CA MET A 243 16.24 7.11 -13.63
C MET A 243 16.58 8.60 -13.72
N SER A 244 15.69 9.51 -13.27
CA SER A 244 15.98 10.93 -13.24
C SER A 244 17.21 11.22 -12.39
N ARG A 245 18.13 12.02 -12.95
CA ARG A 245 19.40 12.41 -12.32
C ARG A 245 19.38 13.84 -11.76
N SER A 246 18.28 14.56 -11.96
CA SER A 246 18.10 15.90 -11.38
C SER A 246 17.94 15.82 -9.87
N PRO A 247 18.41 16.83 -9.10
CA PRO A 247 18.23 16.86 -7.64
C PRO A 247 16.75 16.76 -7.25
N LEU A 248 16.41 15.87 -6.32
CA LEU A 248 15.00 15.60 -5.97
C LEU A 248 14.33 16.77 -5.24
N ALA A 249 15.06 17.50 -4.40
CA ALA A 249 14.50 18.52 -3.50
C ALA A 249 13.66 19.58 -4.21
N ILE A 250 14.07 19.99 -5.42
CA ILE A 250 13.37 20.99 -6.23
C ILE A 250 12.52 20.33 -7.32
N ASN A 251 13.05 19.28 -7.96
CA ASN A 251 12.49 18.79 -9.22
C ASN A 251 11.48 17.65 -9.06
N SER A 252 11.35 17.06 -7.88
CA SER A 252 10.51 15.86 -7.70
C SER A 252 9.81 15.75 -6.35
N ASN A 253 10.43 16.20 -5.27
CA ASN A 253 9.81 16.15 -3.95
C ASN A 253 8.72 17.22 -3.85
N TYR A 254 7.57 16.83 -3.30
CA TYR A 254 6.49 17.75 -2.95
C TYR A 254 6.37 17.86 -1.44
N TYR A 255 5.87 18.99 -0.95
CA TYR A 255 5.60 19.23 0.46
C TYR A 255 4.24 19.91 0.61
N GLY A 256 3.53 19.58 1.69
CA GLY A 256 2.32 20.28 2.11
C GLY A 256 2.59 21.00 3.42
N MET A 257 2.11 22.23 3.54
CA MET A 257 2.20 23.02 4.78
C MET A 257 0.81 23.11 5.41
N ASP A 258 0.53 22.24 6.37
CA ASP A 258 -0.74 22.24 7.14
C ASP A 258 -0.68 23.23 8.33
N GLN A 259 0.52 23.64 8.72
CA GLN A 259 0.75 24.39 9.98
C GLN A 259 0.66 25.91 9.85
N SER A 260 0.26 26.46 8.69
CA SER A 260 0.22 27.92 8.49
C SER A 260 -0.87 28.63 9.31
N TYR A 261 -1.86 27.91 9.84
CA TYR A 261 -3.03 28.53 10.48
C TYR A 261 -3.26 28.17 11.95
N TRP A 262 -2.50 27.23 12.52
CA TRP A 262 -2.73 26.77 13.89
C TRP A 262 -1.42 26.42 14.60
N THR A 263 -1.15 27.12 15.71
CA THR A 263 0.02 26.89 16.56
C THR A 263 -0.43 26.61 18.00
N PRO A 264 -0.62 25.35 18.40
CA PRO A 264 -1.22 25.01 19.70
C PRO A 264 -0.31 25.31 20.90
N THR A 265 1.00 25.42 20.68
CA THR A 265 1.99 25.80 21.69
C THR A 265 3.23 26.39 21.03
N ASN A 266 3.95 27.25 21.76
CA ASN A 266 5.24 27.81 21.34
C ASN A 266 6.42 26.86 21.62
N ASN A 267 6.21 25.80 22.41
CA ASN A 267 7.23 24.80 22.64
C ASN A 267 7.38 23.90 21.40
N GLN A 268 8.50 24.03 20.69
CA GLN A 268 8.79 23.26 19.48
C GLN A 268 8.89 21.76 19.74
N THR A 269 9.50 21.31 20.85
CA THR A 269 9.67 19.88 21.15
C THR A 269 8.32 19.24 21.47
N ALA A 270 7.46 19.94 22.21
CA ALA A 270 6.09 19.50 22.51
C ALA A 270 5.24 19.33 21.22
N ARG A 271 5.31 20.30 20.30
CA ARG A 271 4.64 20.20 18.99
C ARG A 271 5.15 19.01 18.19
N ALA A 272 6.47 18.91 18.03
CA ALA A 272 7.10 17.85 17.26
C ALA A 272 6.76 16.47 17.83
N ALA A 273 6.81 16.31 19.15
CA ALA A 273 6.47 15.05 19.81
C ALA A 273 5.02 14.64 19.59
N THR A 274 4.08 15.59 19.66
CA THR A 274 2.65 15.35 19.40
C THR A 274 2.40 14.93 17.94
N ILE A 275 3.03 15.63 16.99
CA ILE A 275 2.94 15.29 15.57
C ILE A 275 3.47 13.88 15.32
N ILE A 276 4.63 13.54 15.88
CA ILE A 276 5.24 12.22 15.72
C ILE A 276 4.39 11.13 16.35
N TYR A 277 3.85 11.36 17.53
CA TYR A 277 2.91 10.43 18.16
C TYR A 277 1.72 10.13 17.23
N ASN A 278 1.08 11.16 16.68
CA ASN A 278 -0.05 11.00 15.75
C ASN A 278 0.34 10.27 14.46
N ILE A 279 1.50 10.58 13.89
CA ILE A 279 2.06 9.88 12.71
C ILE A 279 2.27 8.39 13.03
N LEU A 280 2.80 8.06 14.21
CA LEU A 280 3.01 6.67 14.63
C LEU A 280 1.70 5.93 14.90
N VAL A 281 0.69 6.61 15.45
CA VAL A 281 -0.67 6.07 15.58
C VAL A 281 -1.25 5.74 14.20
N PHE A 282 -1.14 6.68 13.25
CA PHE A 282 -1.60 6.47 11.88
C PHE A 282 -0.85 5.31 11.19
N LYS A 283 0.48 5.26 11.36
CA LYS A 283 1.31 4.15 10.89
C LYS A 283 0.82 2.80 11.44
N ARG A 284 0.51 2.75 12.74
CA ARG A 284 -0.02 1.53 13.38
C ARG A 284 -1.35 1.10 12.77
N MET A 285 -2.24 2.04 12.46
CA MET A 285 -3.52 1.73 11.81
C MET A 285 -3.32 1.16 10.41
N ILE A 286 -2.33 1.65 9.65
CA ILE A 286 -1.95 1.07 8.35
C ILE A 286 -1.38 -0.34 8.53
N ASP A 287 -0.41 -0.51 9.44
CA ASP A 287 0.26 -1.80 9.68
C ASP A 287 -0.72 -2.90 10.13
N ARG A 288 -1.80 -2.51 10.82
CA ARG A 288 -2.88 -3.41 11.26
C ARG A 288 -4.04 -3.50 10.27
N GLU A 289 -4.00 -2.71 9.21
CA GLU A 289 -5.05 -2.59 8.19
C GLU A 289 -6.41 -2.15 8.76
N GLU A 290 -6.39 -1.37 9.84
CA GLU A 290 -7.58 -0.86 10.55
C GLU A 290 -8.21 0.36 9.88
N LEU A 291 -7.49 1.00 8.95
CA LEU A 291 -8.05 2.08 8.14
C LEU A 291 -9.10 1.54 7.16
N ALA A 292 -10.20 2.27 7.03
CA ALA A 292 -11.15 2.04 5.94
C ALA A 292 -10.50 2.38 4.59
N PRO A 293 -10.79 1.63 3.52
CA PRO A 293 -10.34 1.99 2.19
C PRO A 293 -11.03 3.28 1.74
N LEU A 294 -10.31 4.05 0.93
CA LEU A 294 -10.85 5.29 0.36
C LEU A 294 -11.90 4.97 -0.72
N LEU A 295 -12.99 5.72 -0.68
CA LEU A 295 -14.13 5.59 -1.58
C LEU A 295 -14.43 6.90 -2.29
N ILE A 296 -14.54 6.89 -3.61
CA ILE A 296 -15.12 8.00 -4.38
C ILE A 296 -16.64 7.87 -4.30
N ARG A 297 -17.33 8.99 -4.00
CA ARG A 297 -18.80 9.05 -3.86
C ARG A 297 -19.37 7.95 -2.93
N ASN A 298 -18.64 7.57 -1.88
CA ASN A 298 -18.99 6.50 -0.93
C ASN A 298 -19.38 5.16 -1.59
N THR A 299 -18.86 4.89 -2.80
CA THR A 299 -19.27 3.72 -3.61
C THR A 299 -18.09 3.07 -4.31
N ILE A 300 -17.16 3.86 -4.84
CA ILE A 300 -16.10 3.36 -5.73
C ILE A 300 -14.80 3.26 -4.94
N PRO A 301 -14.31 2.05 -4.62
CA PRO A 301 -13.04 1.90 -3.94
C PRO A 301 -11.88 2.30 -4.84
N ILE A 302 -10.86 2.94 -4.26
CA ILE A 302 -9.60 3.23 -4.96
C ILE A 302 -8.48 2.30 -4.49
N CYS A 303 -7.41 2.25 -5.29
CA CYS A 303 -6.22 1.50 -4.97
C CYS A 303 -5.54 2.08 -3.73
N MET A 304 -5.23 1.23 -2.74
CA MET A 304 -4.60 1.61 -1.48
C MET A 304 -3.13 1.16 -1.41
N SER A 305 -2.59 0.54 -2.47
CA SER A 305 -1.21 0.00 -2.49
C SER A 305 -0.13 1.03 -2.15
N GLN A 306 -0.36 2.32 -2.41
CA GLN A 306 0.59 3.38 -2.04
C GLN A 306 0.81 3.50 -0.52
N TYR A 307 -0.18 3.12 0.29
CA TYR A 307 -0.09 3.15 1.75
C TYR A 307 0.96 2.16 2.28
N GLU A 308 1.24 1.07 1.55
CA GLU A 308 2.29 0.11 1.95
C GLU A 308 3.66 0.79 2.05
N ARG A 309 3.94 1.77 1.19
CA ARG A 309 5.25 2.43 1.10
C ARG A 309 5.29 3.79 1.79
N LEU A 310 4.21 4.23 2.43
CA LEU A 310 4.13 5.54 3.08
C LEU A 310 5.15 5.68 4.21
N PHE A 311 5.31 4.61 4.99
CA PHE A 311 6.30 4.52 6.05
C PHE A 311 7.35 3.50 5.70
N SER A 312 8.49 3.65 6.35
CA SER A 312 9.61 2.73 6.25
C SER A 312 10.17 2.49 4.86
N SER A 313 10.04 3.48 3.97
CA SER A 313 10.57 3.43 2.62
C SER A 313 11.61 4.52 2.42
N ILE A 314 12.69 4.18 1.71
CA ILE A 314 13.73 5.14 1.32
C ILE A 314 14.15 4.89 -0.12
N ARG A 315 14.51 5.97 -0.82
CA ARG A 315 15.17 5.90 -2.12
C ARG A 315 16.68 5.85 -1.91
N VAL A 316 17.28 4.73 -2.31
CA VAL A 316 18.73 4.51 -2.28
C VAL A 316 19.31 4.95 -3.63
N PRO A 317 20.26 5.90 -3.64
CA PRO A 317 20.91 6.33 -4.88
C PRO A 317 21.62 5.17 -5.57
N GLY A 318 21.46 5.07 -6.88
CA GLY A 318 22.27 4.19 -7.73
C GLY A 318 22.92 5.01 -8.85
N GLU A 319 23.95 4.46 -9.49
CA GLU A 319 24.71 5.18 -10.52
C GLU A 319 23.80 5.61 -11.70
N LYS A 320 23.08 4.64 -12.27
CA LYS A 320 22.16 4.87 -13.41
C LYS A 320 20.69 4.89 -13.00
N VAL A 321 20.34 4.07 -12.00
CA VAL A 321 18.95 3.88 -11.55
C VAL A 321 18.95 3.77 -10.04
N ASP A 322 18.16 4.60 -9.39
CA ASP A 322 17.97 4.54 -7.94
C ASP A 322 17.05 3.36 -7.58
N LYS A 323 17.08 2.94 -6.31
CA LYS A 323 16.27 1.81 -5.83
C LYS A 323 15.39 2.25 -4.68
N LEU A 324 14.10 1.93 -4.74
CA LEU A 324 13.26 2.01 -3.55
C LEU A 324 13.54 0.81 -2.65
N ARG A 325 13.83 1.08 -1.39
CA ARG A 325 13.96 0.08 -0.33
C ARG A 325 12.86 0.28 0.67
N HIS A 326 12.02 -0.72 0.84
CA HIS A 326 10.99 -0.76 1.87
C HIS A 326 11.42 -1.72 2.98
N CYS A 327 11.44 -1.24 4.22
CA CYS A 327 11.75 -1.98 5.41
C CYS A 327 10.43 -2.45 6.07
N ASP A 328 10.35 -3.72 6.47
CA ASP A 328 9.18 -4.22 7.21
C ASP A 328 8.99 -3.41 8.51
N SER A 329 7.76 -2.98 8.78
CA SER A 329 7.36 -2.29 10.01
C SER A 329 7.78 -3.01 11.30
N ALA A 330 7.93 -4.34 11.25
CA ALA A 330 8.45 -5.15 12.34
C ALA A 330 9.89 -4.78 12.76
N ASP A 331 10.70 -4.39 11.77
CA ASP A 331 12.12 -4.11 11.91
C ASP A 331 12.40 -2.62 12.10
N SER A 332 11.40 -1.79 11.83
CA SER A 332 11.53 -0.36 11.70
C SER A 332 10.77 0.35 12.83
N LYS A 333 11.46 0.56 13.94
CA LYS A 333 10.90 1.09 15.21
C LYS A 333 11.49 2.42 15.68
N HIS A 334 12.34 3.01 14.87
CA HIS A 334 12.96 4.29 15.16
C HIS A 334 12.61 5.33 14.11
N ILE A 335 12.75 6.59 14.48
CA ILE A 335 12.78 7.72 13.55
C ILE A 335 14.21 8.27 13.48
N VAL A 336 14.44 9.11 12.47
CA VAL A 336 15.65 9.94 12.38
C VAL A 336 15.25 11.38 12.65
N VAL A 337 15.95 12.03 13.56
CA VAL A 337 15.76 13.46 13.84
C VAL A 337 16.97 14.20 13.34
N ASN A 338 16.78 15.22 12.49
CA ASN A 338 17.82 16.17 12.12
C ASN A 338 17.64 17.46 12.94
N TYR A 339 18.68 17.84 13.67
CA TYR A 339 18.74 19.13 14.34
C TYR A 339 20.13 19.73 14.14
N LEU A 340 20.19 20.94 13.58
CA LEU A 340 21.45 21.64 13.24
C LEU A 340 22.42 20.80 12.40
N GLY A 341 21.90 19.98 11.47
CA GLY A 341 22.70 19.10 10.61
C GLY A 341 23.26 17.85 11.32
N MET A 342 22.83 17.60 12.56
CA MET A 342 23.14 16.38 13.32
C MET A 342 21.96 15.43 13.25
N TYR A 343 22.25 14.15 13.00
CA TYR A 343 21.24 13.11 12.87
C TYR A 343 21.24 12.20 14.09
N TYR A 344 20.05 11.99 14.64
CA TYR A 344 19.81 11.19 15.83
C TYR A 344 18.85 10.05 15.50
N ARG A 345 19.19 8.84 15.94
CA ARG A 345 18.27 7.71 15.95
C ARG A 345 17.46 7.78 17.24
N VAL A 346 16.15 7.87 17.11
CA VAL A 346 15.22 7.96 18.24
C VAL A 346 14.30 6.76 18.21
N GLU A 347 14.37 5.91 19.23
CA GLU A 347 13.45 4.80 19.41
C GLU A 347 12.09 5.35 19.86
N CYS A 348 11.02 4.96 19.16
CA CYS A 348 9.67 5.49 19.42
C CYS A 348 8.74 4.47 20.08
N TYR A 349 9.27 3.30 20.45
CA TYR A 349 8.51 2.21 21.06
C TYR A 349 9.16 1.72 22.34
N ASP A 350 8.35 1.37 23.33
CA ASP A 350 8.82 0.73 24.57
C ASP A 350 9.15 -0.76 24.37
N ILE A 351 9.62 -1.41 25.44
CA ILE A 351 9.91 -2.85 25.49
C ILE A 351 8.68 -3.75 25.19
N LYS A 352 7.47 -3.22 25.41
CA LYS A 352 6.18 -3.86 25.12
C LYS A 352 5.68 -3.56 23.71
N ASN A 353 6.47 -2.86 22.89
CA ASN A 353 6.13 -2.44 21.53
C ASN A 353 4.92 -1.48 21.47
N GLN A 354 4.71 -0.69 22.52
CA GLN A 354 3.78 0.42 22.54
C GLN A 354 4.47 1.70 22.12
N ILE A 355 3.74 2.58 21.45
CA ILE A 355 4.24 3.90 21.06
C ILE A 355 4.49 4.69 22.35
N LEU A 356 5.66 5.34 22.45
CA LEU A 356 5.99 6.20 23.57
C LEU A 356 5.01 7.38 23.68
N SER A 357 4.73 7.84 24.90
CA SER A 357 3.85 8.99 25.10
C SER A 357 4.46 10.26 24.46
N PRO A 358 3.63 11.25 24.09
CA PRO A 358 4.14 12.54 23.61
C PRO A 358 5.14 13.18 24.58
N SER A 359 4.91 13.08 25.90
CA SER A 359 5.85 13.59 26.91
C SER A 359 7.21 12.88 26.87
N ALA A 360 7.23 11.56 26.73
CA ALA A 360 8.48 10.80 26.63
C ALA A 360 9.25 11.11 25.34
N ILE A 361 8.56 11.30 24.22
CA ILE A 361 9.17 11.73 22.96
C ILE A 361 9.70 13.16 23.08
N GLN A 362 8.95 14.06 23.75
CA GLN A 362 9.37 15.43 23.99
C GLN A 362 10.68 15.49 24.80
N THR A 363 10.80 14.72 25.88
CA THR A 363 12.04 14.67 26.69
C THR A 363 13.24 14.23 25.85
N GLN A 364 13.06 13.26 24.95
CA GLN A 364 14.12 12.86 24.02
C GLN A 364 14.52 13.99 23.07
N PHE A 365 13.56 14.78 22.57
CA PHE A 365 13.84 15.92 21.70
C PHE A 365 14.51 17.08 22.43
N GLU A 366 14.13 17.35 23.68
CA GLU A 366 14.78 18.35 24.54
C GLU A 366 16.24 17.98 24.80
N TRP A 367 16.51 16.71 25.08
CA TRP A 367 17.88 16.21 25.20
C TRP A 367 18.67 16.38 23.90
N ILE A 368 18.08 16.04 22.74
CA ILE A 368 18.72 16.22 21.43
C ILE A 368 19.12 17.69 21.22
N MET A 369 18.20 18.62 21.50
CA MET A 369 18.46 20.06 21.36
C MET A 369 19.58 20.52 22.29
N ASN A 370 19.52 20.17 23.58
CA ASN A 370 20.52 20.56 24.56
C ASN A 370 21.92 20.01 24.22
N GLN A 371 21.99 18.75 23.78
CA GLN A 371 23.25 18.12 23.36
C GLN A 371 23.83 18.80 22.11
N ALA A 372 22.99 19.05 21.11
CA ALA A 372 23.38 19.71 19.88
C ALA A 372 23.90 21.15 20.11
N ASP A 373 23.18 21.92 20.93
CA ASP A 373 23.55 23.30 21.26
C ASP A 373 24.87 23.36 22.03
N SER A 374 25.08 22.41 22.96
CA SER A 374 26.33 22.29 23.71
C SER A 374 27.53 22.01 22.79
N GLU A 375 27.36 21.15 21.79
CA GLU A 375 28.42 20.86 20.83
C GLU A 375 28.71 22.04 19.89
N LEU A 376 27.68 22.77 19.48
CA LEU A 376 27.85 23.98 18.69
C LEU A 376 28.64 25.05 19.48
N LYS A 377 28.30 25.25 20.75
CA LYS A 377 29.01 26.16 21.67
C LYS A 377 30.47 25.73 21.88
N SER A 378 30.75 24.43 21.91
CA SER A 378 32.11 23.89 22.04
C SER A 378 33.00 24.07 20.81
N GLY A 379 32.48 24.64 19.70
CA GLY A 379 33.24 24.87 18.48
C GLY A 379 33.53 23.61 17.66
N LYS A 380 33.06 22.43 18.11
CA LYS A 380 33.30 21.14 17.42
C LYS A 380 32.67 21.06 16.02
N ARG A 381 31.73 21.95 15.68
CA ARG A 381 31.09 22.07 14.34
C ARG A 381 30.64 23.50 14.05
N HIS A 382 30.64 23.85 12.76
CA HIS A 382 30.05 25.09 12.26
C HIS A 382 28.58 24.87 11.85
N SER A 383 27.69 25.77 12.25
CA SER A 383 26.25 25.70 11.91
C SER A 383 26.04 25.82 10.40
N LEU A 384 25.26 24.92 9.82
CA LEU A 384 24.93 24.97 8.39
C LEU A 384 23.70 25.81 8.02
N ASN A 385 22.89 26.31 8.97
CA ASN A 385 21.89 27.38 8.82
C ASN A 385 21.03 27.53 10.11
N LYS A 386 20.36 28.68 10.28
CA LYS A 386 19.52 29.01 11.46
C LYS A 386 18.26 28.13 11.59
N VAL A 387 18.25 27.35 12.67
CA VAL A 387 17.15 26.92 13.58
C VAL A 387 15.81 26.49 12.95
N LYS A 388 15.61 25.16 12.92
CA LYS A 388 14.37 24.39 13.23
C LYS A 388 14.75 22.90 13.32
N ILE A 389 14.08 22.10 14.17
CA ILE A 389 14.12 20.63 14.04
C ILE A 389 13.54 20.29 12.67
N GLU A 390 14.37 19.68 11.83
CA GLU A 390 13.94 19.10 10.56
C GLU A 390 13.76 17.62 10.80
N LEU A 391 12.51 17.17 10.80
CA LEU A 391 12.22 15.80 11.14
C LEU A 391 12.12 14.98 9.86
N VAL A 392 13.14 14.18 9.60
CA VAL A 392 13.12 13.21 8.51
C VAL A 392 12.56 11.92 9.09
N VAL A 393 11.25 11.72 8.99
CA VAL A 393 10.61 10.44 9.34
C VAL A 393 10.99 9.38 8.31
N ALA A 394 12.25 8.95 8.31
CA ALA A 394 12.75 7.79 7.61
C ALA A 394 12.90 6.66 8.62
N ILE A 395 11.90 5.80 8.69
CA ILE A 395 11.93 4.61 9.54
C ILE A 395 12.64 3.51 8.75
N CYS A 396 13.96 3.30 8.78
CA CYS A 396 14.54 2.12 8.10
C CYS A 396 15.66 1.44 8.87
N LYS A 397 15.60 0.11 8.92
CA LYS A 397 16.55 -0.83 9.54
C LYS A 397 18.00 -0.71 9.02
N TYR A 398 18.24 0.04 7.95
CA TYR A 398 19.53 0.07 7.23
C TYR A 398 19.90 1.50 6.85
N ILE A 399 20.06 2.34 7.86
CA ILE A 399 21.09 3.37 7.82
C ILE A 399 22.37 2.57 8.05
N ASP A 400 23.18 2.41 7.02
CA ASP A 400 24.49 1.74 7.15
C ASP A 400 25.18 2.33 8.38
N LYS A 401 25.79 1.48 9.21
CA LYS A 401 26.14 1.75 10.63
C LYS A 401 26.87 3.07 10.90
N ASP A 402 27.30 3.80 9.89
CA ASP A 402 28.07 5.03 9.98
C ASP A 402 27.55 6.24 9.16
N TYR A 403 26.55 6.12 8.25
CA TYR A 403 26.24 7.21 7.30
C TYR A 403 24.78 7.37 6.86
N ILE A 404 24.29 8.62 6.88
CA ILE A 404 23.12 9.06 6.11
C ILE A 404 23.61 9.60 4.77
N PHE A 405 23.19 8.96 3.67
CA PHE A 405 23.52 9.41 2.33
C PHE A 405 22.63 10.58 1.92
N ILE A 406 23.13 11.80 2.08
CA ILE A 406 22.60 12.98 1.41
C ILE A 406 23.54 13.31 0.26
N TYR A 407 23.02 13.16 -0.95
CA TYR A 407 23.61 13.48 -2.26
C TYR A 407 25.13 13.66 -2.29
N LYS A 408 25.83 12.60 -2.69
CA LYS A 408 27.20 12.69 -3.18
C LYS A 408 27.18 12.48 -4.69
N LYS A 409 27.31 13.55 -5.48
CA LYS A 409 27.75 13.43 -6.87
C LYS A 409 29.28 13.32 -6.81
N LYS A 410 29.85 12.15 -7.11
CA LYS A 410 31.21 12.12 -7.67
C LYS A 410 31.07 12.73 -9.06
N VAL A 411 31.76 13.85 -9.28
CA VAL A 411 31.95 14.46 -10.60
C VAL A 411 32.55 13.42 -11.53
#